data_AF-A0A7Y4UBV5-F1
#
_entry.id   AF-A0A7Y4UBV5-F1
#
_cell.length_a   1.000
_cell.length_b   1.000
_cell.length_c   1.000
_cell.angle_alpha   90.00
_cell.angle_beta   90.00
_cell.angle_gamma   90.00
#
_symmetry.space_group_name_H-M   'P 1'
#
loop_
_entity.id
_entity.type
_entity.pdbx_description
1 polymer ?
#
loop_
_entity_poly.entity_id
_entity_poly.type
_entity_poly.pdbx_seq_one_letter_code
_entity_poly.pdbx_strand_id
1 'polypeptide(L)'
;MPELLPELLEEQVNTRQRTAITVETHKVTIIRHRNMVRAWCDGCEAECDWLDAEQAAVWSGQTTRAVCRQVEAGVLHFRETGDGRLLICLASLLAEPRGEPQANVPRLNSND
;
A
#
# COMPACT_ATOMS: atom_id res chain seq x y z
N MET A 1 13.18 43.00 74.89
CA MET A 1 13.45 41.64 74.39
C MET A 1 12.96 40.67 75.45
N PRO A 2 11.97 39.83 75.13
CA PRO A 2 12.29 38.64 74.34
C PRO A 2 11.48 38.49 73.04
N GLU A 3 12.19 38.01 72.02
CA GLU A 3 11.66 37.34 70.82
C GLU A 3 10.94 36.07 71.22
N LEU A 4 9.82 35.76 70.56
CA LEU A 4 9.43 34.40 70.15
C LEU A 4 8.49 34.50 68.93
N LEU A 5 9.00 34.22 67.73
CA LEU A 5 8.26 33.57 66.62
C LEU A 5 8.35 32.05 66.88
N PRO A 6 7.47 31.16 66.36
CA PRO A 6 6.81 31.19 65.05
C PRO A 6 5.32 30.78 65.13
N GLU A 7 4.51 30.81 64.08
CA GLU A 7 4.24 29.61 63.29
C GLU A 7 3.46 30.04 62.05
N LEU A 8 4.16 29.94 60.92
CA LEU A 8 3.59 30.01 59.59
C LEU A 8 2.61 28.84 59.48
N LEU A 9 1.31 29.14 59.51
CA LEU A 9 0.29 28.18 59.11
C LEU A 9 0.50 27.97 57.61
N GLU A 10 1.31 26.97 57.28
CA GLU A 10 1.49 26.45 55.94
C GLU A 10 0.11 25.99 55.45
N GLU A 11 -0.56 26.89 54.72
CA GLU A 11 -1.76 26.54 53.98
C GLU A 11 -1.43 25.36 53.08
N GLN A 12 -2.01 24.21 53.40
CA GLN A 12 -1.89 22.98 52.62
C GLN A 12 -2.54 23.21 51.25
N VAL A 13 -1.78 23.78 50.31
CA VAL A 13 -2.16 23.87 48.90
C VAL A 13 -2.15 22.46 48.34
N ASN A 14 -3.33 21.83 48.31
CA ASN A 14 -3.53 20.55 47.65
C ASN A 14 -3.36 20.75 46.14
N THR A 15 -2.12 20.58 45.69
CA THR A 15 -1.73 20.77 44.29
C THR A 15 -2.37 19.65 43.48
N ARG A 16 -3.48 19.94 42.79
CA ARG A 16 -4.18 18.99 41.93
C ARG A 16 -3.28 18.57 40.78
N GLN A 17 -2.65 17.40 40.89
CA GLN A 17 -1.85 16.83 39.81
C GLN A 17 -2.78 16.39 38.67
N ARG A 18 -2.49 16.86 37.46
CA ARG A 18 -3.26 16.52 36.25
C ARG A 18 -2.42 15.60 35.38
N THR A 19 -2.75 14.32 35.37
CA THR A 19 -2.12 13.33 34.49
C THR A 19 -2.70 13.47 33.08
N ALA A 20 -1.85 13.78 32.10
CA ALA A 20 -2.20 13.72 30.69
C ALA A 20 -1.80 12.34 30.13
N ILE A 21 -2.75 11.64 29.53
CA ILE A 21 -2.51 10.34 28.89
C ILE A 21 -2.66 10.56 27.38
N THR A 22 -1.60 10.29 26.63
CA THR A 22 -1.64 10.27 25.16
C THR A 22 -1.94 8.85 24.70
N VAL A 23 -2.97 8.67 23.89
CA VAL A 23 -3.35 7.36 23.33
C VAL A 23 -3.05 7.37 21.83
N GLU A 24 -2.05 6.61 21.41
CA GLU A 24 -1.76 6.35 20.00
C GLU A 24 -2.45 5.07 19.56
N THR A 25 -3.31 5.15 18.54
CA THR A 25 -4.05 4.00 18.02
C THR A 25 -3.47 3.57 16.67
N HIS A 26 -2.86 2.39 16.63
CA HIS A 26 -2.48 1.74 15.38
C HIS A 26 -3.62 0.83 14.92
N LYS A 27 -4.19 1.10 13.74
CA LYS A 27 -5.25 0.28 13.14
C LYS A 27 -4.72 -0.44 11.92
N VAL A 28 -4.98 -1.75 11.85
CA VAL A 28 -4.76 -2.57 10.66
C VAL A 28 -6.11 -3.03 10.14
N THR A 29 -6.45 -2.64 8.92
CA THR A 29 -7.67 -3.07 8.23
C THR A 29 -7.30 -4.15 7.22
N ILE A 30 -7.91 -5.33 7.33
CA ILE A 30 -7.71 -6.44 6.38
C ILE A 30 -8.92 -6.52 5.46
N ILE A 31 -8.74 -6.21 4.17
CA ILE A 31 -9.77 -6.35 3.14
C ILE A 31 -9.59 -7.71 2.48
N ARG A 32 -10.62 -8.56 2.50
CA ARG A 32 -10.64 -9.86 1.83
C ARG A 32 -11.46 -9.78 0.55
N HIS A 33 -10.83 -9.88 -0.60
CA HIS A 33 -11.51 -9.89 -1.90
C HIS A 33 -11.94 -11.32 -2.23
N ARG A 34 -13.26 -11.58 -2.21
CA ARG A 34 -13.84 -12.93 -2.37
C ARG A 34 -13.99 -13.40 -3.82
N ASN A 35 -13.70 -12.55 -4.80
CA ASN A 35 -13.95 -12.84 -6.23
C ASN A 35 -12.66 -12.85 -7.06
N MET A 36 -11.51 -13.17 -6.45
CA MET A 36 -10.27 -13.38 -7.18
C MET A 36 -10.30 -14.76 -7.82
N VAL A 37 -10.06 -14.84 -9.12
CA VAL A 37 -9.98 -16.12 -9.84
C VAL A 37 -8.51 -16.44 -10.05
N ARG A 38 -8.08 -17.64 -9.70
CA ARG A 38 -6.73 -18.11 -10.00
C ARG A 38 -6.74 -18.82 -11.35
N ALA A 39 -5.90 -18.36 -12.28
CA ALA A 39 -5.79 -18.93 -13.62
C ALA A 39 -4.44 -18.57 -14.27
N TRP A 40 -4.08 -19.31 -15.30
CA TRP A 40 -2.87 -19.04 -16.10
C TRP A 40 -2.93 -17.68 -16.81
N CYS A 41 -1.82 -16.96 -16.84
CA CYS A 41 -1.61 -15.72 -17.58
C CYS A 41 -0.47 -15.90 -18.59
N ASP A 42 -0.78 -15.76 -19.88
CA ASP A 42 0.20 -15.97 -20.96
C ASP A 42 1.33 -14.94 -20.94
N GLY A 43 1.03 -13.67 -20.62
CA GLY A 43 2.06 -12.63 -20.56
C GLY A 43 2.98 -12.72 -19.33
N CYS A 44 2.53 -13.41 -18.27
CA CYS A 44 3.35 -13.65 -17.07
C CYS A 44 3.99 -15.04 -17.06
N GLU A 45 3.56 -15.94 -17.95
CA GLU A 45 3.96 -17.35 -17.99
C GLU A 45 3.81 -18.07 -16.64
N ALA A 46 2.75 -17.75 -15.90
CA ALA A 46 2.51 -18.27 -14.57
C ALA A 46 1.02 -18.33 -14.21
N GLU A 47 0.70 -19.12 -13.20
CA GLU A 47 -0.60 -19.09 -12.55
C GLU A 47 -0.69 -17.83 -11.66
N CYS A 48 -1.67 -16.97 -11.95
CA CYS A 48 -1.83 -15.66 -11.32
C CYS A 48 -3.25 -15.48 -10.80
N ASP A 49 -3.41 -14.55 -9.87
CA ASP A 49 -4.73 -14.11 -9.45
C ASP A 49 -5.26 -13.04 -10.44
N TRP A 50 -6.54 -13.13 -10.76
CA TRP A 50 -7.25 -12.27 -11.69
C TRP A 50 -8.32 -11.46 -10.96
N LEU A 51 -8.35 -10.16 -11.23
CA LEU A 51 -9.26 -9.17 -10.65
C LEU A 51 -10.21 -8.65 -11.71
N ASP A 52 -11.45 -8.33 -11.35
CA ASP A 52 -12.27 -7.50 -12.24
C ASP A 52 -11.72 -6.05 -12.32
N ALA A 53 -12.19 -5.28 -13.30
CA ALA A 53 -11.72 -3.90 -13.51
C ALA A 53 -11.92 -2.98 -12.29
N GLU A 54 -12.99 -3.16 -11.53
CA GLU A 54 -13.28 -2.36 -10.34
C GLU A 54 -12.36 -2.74 -9.17
N GLN A 55 -12.09 -4.02 -8.98
CA GLN A 55 -11.12 -4.52 -8.00
C GLN A 55 -9.71 -4.06 -8.34
N ALA A 56 -9.28 -4.16 -9.60
CA ALA A 56 -7.96 -3.66 -10.02
C ALA A 56 -7.81 -2.15 -9.76
N ALA A 57 -8.87 -1.37 -9.96
CA ALA A 57 -8.90 0.05 -9.63
C ALA A 57 -8.69 0.28 -8.12
N VAL A 58 -9.42 -0.44 -7.28
CA VAL A 58 -9.28 -0.39 -5.82
C VAL A 58 -7.87 -0.78 -5.36
N TRP A 59 -7.30 -1.86 -5.92
CA TRP A 59 -5.98 -2.36 -5.54
C TRP A 59 -4.84 -1.43 -5.96
N SER A 60 -4.96 -0.81 -7.14
CA SER A 60 -3.94 0.12 -7.64
C SER A 60 -4.14 1.57 -7.18
N GLY A 61 -5.23 1.88 -6.49
CA GLY A 61 -5.61 3.25 -6.14
C GLY A 61 -5.93 4.13 -7.36
N GLN A 62 -6.20 3.50 -8.52
CA GLN A 62 -6.54 4.19 -9.77
C GLN A 62 -8.06 4.20 -9.98
N THR A 63 -8.52 4.99 -10.95
CA THR A 63 -9.92 4.89 -11.40
C THR A 63 -10.08 3.70 -12.35
N THR A 64 -11.26 3.08 -12.38
CA THR A 64 -11.59 2.01 -13.35
C THR A 64 -11.31 2.43 -14.78
N ARG A 65 -11.57 3.69 -15.13
CA ARG A 65 -11.27 4.24 -16.46
C ARG A 65 -9.77 4.26 -16.76
N ALA A 66 -8.92 4.59 -15.79
CA ALA A 66 -7.47 4.58 -15.96
C ALA A 66 -6.96 3.15 -16.18
N VAL A 67 -7.48 2.20 -15.41
CA VAL A 67 -7.20 0.77 -15.58
C VAL A 67 -7.61 0.27 -16.97
N CYS A 68 -8.83 0.59 -17.43
CA CYS A 68 -9.27 0.22 -18.79
C CYS A 68 -8.37 0.83 -19.88
N ARG A 69 -7.90 2.07 -19.71
CA ARG A 69 -6.94 2.68 -20.64
C ARG A 69 -5.60 1.94 -20.68
N GLN A 70 -5.11 1.47 -19.55
CA GLN A 70 -3.87 0.67 -19.49
C GLN A 70 -4.04 -0.68 -20.18
N VAL A 71 -5.22 -1.28 -20.06
CA VAL A 71 -5.62 -2.49 -20.81
C VAL A 71 -5.65 -2.22 -22.32
N GLU A 72 -6.34 -1.17 -22.75
CA GLU A 72 -6.40 -0.77 -24.17
C GLU A 72 -5.02 -0.44 -24.75
N ALA A 73 -4.13 0.12 -23.92
CA ALA A 73 -2.74 0.40 -24.28
C ALA A 73 -1.82 -0.84 -24.26
N GLY A 74 -2.34 -2.01 -23.88
CA GLY A 74 -1.56 -3.26 -23.80
C GLY A 74 -0.54 -3.31 -22.66
N VAL A 75 -0.65 -2.43 -21.66
CA VAL A 75 0.25 -2.38 -20.51
C VAL A 75 -0.10 -3.46 -19.48
N LEU A 76 -1.40 -3.74 -19.31
CA LEU A 76 -1.90 -4.75 -18.40
C LEU A 76 -2.31 -6.01 -19.16
N HIS A 77 -2.01 -7.18 -18.60
CA HIS A 77 -2.53 -8.43 -19.14
C HIS A 77 -4.00 -8.56 -18.73
N PHE A 78 -4.84 -8.83 -19.71
CA PHE A 78 -6.27 -8.96 -19.51
C PHE A 78 -6.85 -10.16 -20.23
N ARG A 79 -8.06 -10.56 -19.82
CA ARG A 79 -8.90 -11.50 -20.56
C ARG A 79 -10.36 -11.12 -20.38
N GLU A 80 -11.16 -11.43 -21.38
CA GLU A 80 -12.61 -11.32 -21.28
C GLU A 80 -13.23 -12.68 -20.96
N THR A 81 -14.20 -12.70 -20.07
CA THR A 81 -15.03 -13.89 -19.82
C THR A 81 -16.16 -13.96 -20.85
N GLY A 82 -16.75 -15.15 -21.04
CA GLY A 82 -17.84 -15.32 -22.01
C GLY A 82 -19.11 -14.50 -21.72
N ASP A 83 -19.24 -13.97 -20.50
CA ASP A 83 -20.29 -13.04 -20.09
C ASP A 83 -19.86 -11.55 -20.15
N GLY A 84 -18.73 -11.25 -20.80
CA GLY A 84 -18.28 -9.89 -21.10
C GLY A 84 -17.59 -9.16 -19.95
N ARG A 85 -17.15 -9.85 -18.89
CA ARG A 85 -16.39 -9.22 -17.82
C ARG A 85 -14.91 -9.14 -18.17
N LEU A 86 -14.32 -7.99 -17.86
CA LEU A 86 -12.89 -7.77 -17.99
C LEU A 86 -12.17 -8.24 -16.74
N LEU A 87 -11.28 -9.21 -16.89
CA LEU A 87 -10.39 -9.69 -15.84
C LEU A 87 -8.95 -9.23 -16.12
N ILE A 88 -8.26 -8.79 -15.07
CA ILE A 88 -6.93 -8.18 -15.10
C ILE A 88 -6.00 -9.02 -14.25
N CYS A 89 -4.84 -9.35 -14.79
CA CYS A 89 -3.81 -10.09 -14.07
C CYS A 89 -3.18 -9.23 -12.97
N LEU A 90 -3.29 -9.68 -11.72
CA LEU A 90 -2.72 -8.99 -10.56
C LEU A 90 -1.21 -8.82 -10.67
N ALA A 91 -0.50 -9.81 -11.22
CA ALA A 91 0.96 -9.73 -11.38
C ALA A 91 1.36 -8.59 -12.34
N SER A 92 0.62 -8.40 -13.44
CA SER A 92 0.85 -7.27 -14.35
C SER A 92 0.50 -5.92 -13.72
N LEU A 93 -0.50 -5.89 -12.83
CA LEU A 93 -0.94 -4.69 -12.12
C LEU A 93 0.06 -4.23 -11.05
N LEU A 94 0.70 -5.19 -10.36
CA LEU A 94 1.70 -4.93 -9.33
C LEU A 94 3.12 -4.86 -9.88
N ALA A 95 3.33 -5.21 -11.15
CA ALA A 95 4.62 -5.03 -11.78
C ALA A 95 4.99 -3.54 -11.74
N GLU A 96 6.07 -3.21 -11.06
CA GLU A 96 6.68 -1.90 -11.25
C GLU A 96 6.99 -1.74 -12.74
N PRO A 97 6.87 -0.53 -13.32
CA PRO A 97 7.32 -0.29 -14.67
C PRO A 97 8.79 -0.72 -14.71
N ARG A 98 9.07 -1.88 -15.31
CA ARG A 98 10.42 -2.43 -15.34
C ARG A 98 11.31 -1.37 -15.96
N GLY A 99 12.19 -0.79 -15.13
CA GLY A 99 13.41 -0.18 -15.63
C GLY A 99 14.08 -1.20 -16.56
N GLU A 100 14.52 -0.71 -17.71
CA GLU A 100 15.00 -1.46 -18.87
C GLU A 100 15.74 -2.77 -18.53
N PRO A 101 15.56 -3.86 -19.32
CA PRO A 101 16.51 -4.94 -19.30
C PRO A 101 17.87 -4.34 -19.68
N GLN A 102 18.81 -4.29 -18.72
CA GLN A 102 20.17 -3.82 -18.98
C GLN A 102 20.72 -4.62 -20.15
N ALA A 103 20.82 -3.93 -21.29
CA ALA A 103 21.50 -4.42 -22.46
C ALA A 103 22.89 -4.88 -22.02
N ASN A 104 23.20 -6.12 -22.37
CA ASN A 104 24.54 -6.69 -22.39
C ASN A 104 25.56 -5.63 -22.85
N VAL A 105 26.30 -5.04 -21.91
CA VAL A 105 27.41 -4.14 -22.22
C VAL A 105 28.50 -5.01 -22.86
N PRO A 106 28.86 -4.81 -24.14
CA PRO A 106 30.01 -5.51 -24.69
C PRO A 106 31.23 -5.05 -23.91
N ARG A 107 31.93 -6.00 -23.27
CA ARG A 107 33.26 -5.73 -22.73
C ARG A 107 34.16 -5.35 -23.90
N LEU A 108 34.46 -4.07 -24.02
CA LEU A 108 35.62 -3.58 -24.76
C LEU A 108 36.86 -4.13 -24.05
N ASN A 109 37.28 -5.33 -24.46
CA ASN A 109 38.59 -5.84 -24.11
C ASN A 109 39.59 -5.07 -24.96
N SER A 110 40.21 -4.07 -24.33
CA SER A 110 41.37 -3.37 -24.87
C SER A 110 42.57 -4.28 -24.70
N ASN A 111 42.87 -5.09 -25.71
CA ASN A 111 44.20 -5.64 -25.92
C ASN A 111 44.65 -5.14 -27.30
N ASP A 112 45.47 -4.08 -27.29
CA ASP A 112 46.69 -3.91 -28.10
C ASP A 112 47.27 -2.50 -27.86
#